data_AF-A0A6M1YWL7-F1
#
_entry.id   AF-A0A6M1YWL7-F1
#
_cell.length_a   1.000
_cell.length_b   1.000
_cell.length_c   1.000
_cell.angle_alpha   90.00
_cell.angle_beta   90.00
_cell.angle_gamma   90.00
#
_symmetry.space_group_name_H-M   'P 1'
#
loop_
_entity.id
_entity.type
_entity.pdbx_description
1 polymer ?
#
loop_
_entity_poly.entity_id
_entity_poly.type
_entity_poly.pdbx_seq_one_letter_code
_entity_poly.pdbx_strand_id
1 'polypeptide(L)'
;IIAYFKIATIYKLVLYAWSGLGASFGPLLLISLYYKKLTRLASFMGILVGGITAGIWPLTDAYLPMKIPPLIPGFAFSVIVIYLFSIIKEKRIKT
;
A
#
# COMPACT_ATOMS: atom_id res chain seq x y z
N ILE A 1 1.03 32.30 15.67
CA ILE A 1 2.19 31.96 14.81
C ILE A 1 2.86 30.64 15.22
N ILE A 2 3.22 30.42 16.49
CA ILE A 2 3.92 29.20 16.94
C ILE A 2 3.07 27.91 16.76
N ALA A 3 1.74 27.99 16.89
CA ALA A 3 0.83 26.86 16.67
C ALA A 3 0.78 26.39 15.21
N TYR A 4 0.89 27.30 14.24
CA TYR A 4 0.82 26.98 12.80
C TYR A 4 1.98 26.07 12.37
N PHE A 5 3.19 26.31 12.90
CA PHE A 5 4.36 25.49 12.63
C PHE A 5 4.24 24.05 13.15
N LYS A 6 3.56 23.82 14.29
CA LYS A 6 3.34 22.46 14.82
C LYS A 6 2.33 21.66 13.98
N ILE A 7 1.24 22.29 13.51
CA ILE A 7 0.23 21.61 12.68
C ILE A 7 0.84 21.06 11.39
N ALA A 8 1.72 21.83 10.73
CA ALA A 8 2.33 21.41 9.46
C ALA A 8 3.15 20.12 9.59
N THR A 9 3.85 19.93 10.70
CA THR A 9 4.64 18.72 10.98
C THR A 9 3.74 17.53 11.33
N ILE A 10 2.70 17.73 12.14
CA ILE A 10 1.74 16.67 12.49
C ILE A 10 0.99 16.20 11.24
N TYR A 11 0.55 17.14 10.40
CA TYR A 11 -0.13 16.84 9.15
C TYR A 11 0.73 15.94 8.24
N LYS A 12 2.02 16.26 8.07
CA LYS A 12 2.94 15.46 7.27
C LYS A 12 3.14 14.04 7.83
N LEU A 13 3.25 13.92 9.16
CA LEU A 13 3.45 12.63 9.82
C LEU A 13 2.21 11.72 9.68
N VAL A 14 1.02 12.27 9.89
CA VAL A 14 -0.25 11.55 9.74
C VAL A 14 -0.49 11.19 8.28
N LEU A 15 -0.27 12.13 7.35
CA LEU A 15 -0.43 11.88 5.91
C LEU A 15 0.51 10.75 5.44
N TYR A 16 1.74 10.72 5.95
CA TYR A 16 2.69 9.65 5.67
C TYR A 16 2.19 8.28 6.18
N ALA A 17 1.78 8.20 7.45
CA ALA A 17 1.23 6.96 8.01
C ALA A 17 -0.04 6.50 7.28
N TRP A 18 -0.92 7.43 6.91
CA TRP A 18 -2.17 7.13 6.19
C TRP A 18 -1.90 6.69 4.75
N SER A 19 -0.86 7.23 4.11
CA SER A 19 -0.43 6.79 2.77
C SER A 19 0.04 5.34 2.78
N GLY A 20 0.81 4.92 3.81
CA GLY A 20 1.24 3.53 3.96
C GLY A 20 0.08 2.56 4.22
N LEU A 21 -0.88 2.96 5.06
CA LEU A 21 -2.11 2.19 5.29
C LEU A 21 -2.95 2.06 4.02
N GLY A 22 -3.17 3.16 3.29
CA GLY A 22 -3.91 3.16 2.03
C GLY A 22 -3.25 2.29 0.95
N ALA A 23 -1.92 2.31 0.87
CA ALA A 23 -1.15 1.50 -0.07
C ALA A 23 -1.23 0.00 0.22
N SER A 24 -1.37 -0.38 1.50
CA SER A 24 -1.42 -1.79 1.92
C SER A 24 -2.83 -2.37 1.85
N PHE A 25 -3.83 -1.64 2.38
CA PHE A 25 -5.20 -2.13 2.53
C PHE A 25 -6.11 -1.78 1.34
N GLY A 26 -5.89 -0.65 0.67
CA GLY A 26 -6.70 -0.22 -0.49
C GLY A 26 -6.76 -1.27 -1.61
N PRO A 27 -5.60 -1.79 -2.10
CA PRO A 27 -5.53 -2.82 -3.12
C PRO A 27 -6.30 -4.08 -2.73
N LEU A 28 -6.10 -4.52 -1.49
CA LEU A 28 -6.73 -5.72 -0.97
C LEU A 28 -8.25 -5.58 -0.91
N LEU A 29 -8.75 -4.45 -0.39
CA LEU A 29 -10.19 -4.17 -0.32
C LEU A 29 -10.82 -4.13 -1.71
N LEU A 30 -10.20 -3.43 -2.65
CA LEU A 30 -10.69 -3.35 -4.03
C LEU A 30 -10.73 -4.73 -4.71
N ILE A 31 -9.65 -5.49 -4.62
CA ILE A 31 -9.61 -6.82 -5.24
C ILE A 31 -10.57 -7.78 -4.53
N SER A 32 -10.75 -7.66 -3.22
CA SER A 32 -11.73 -8.48 -2.48
C SER A 32 -13.18 -8.22 -2.92
N LEU A 33 -13.50 -7.01 -3.40
CA LEU A 33 -14.85 -6.67 -3.86
C LEU A 33 -15.12 -7.17 -5.29
N TYR A 34 -14.12 -7.09 -6.17
CA TYR A 34 -14.29 -7.42 -7.59
C TYR A 34 -13.83 -8.84 -7.97
N TYR A 35 -12.93 -9.46 -7.21
CA TYR A 35 -12.29 -10.72 -7.58
C TYR A 35 -12.69 -11.88 -6.66
N LYS A 36 -13.55 -12.77 -7.16
CA LYS A 36 -14.06 -13.94 -6.42
C LYS A 36 -13.00 -15.00 -6.06
N LYS A 37 -11.82 -14.97 -6.68
CA LYS A 37 -10.77 -16.00 -6.51
C LYS A 37 -9.60 -15.54 -5.63
N LEU A 38 -9.82 -14.60 -4.72
CA LEU A 38 -8.79 -14.13 -3.80
C LEU A 38 -8.37 -15.23 -2.80
N THR A 39 -7.06 -15.45 -2.64
CA THR A 39 -6.53 -16.43 -1.67
C THR A 39 -5.92 -15.74 -0.45
N ARG A 40 -6.01 -16.39 0.72
CA ARG A 40 -5.53 -15.81 2.00
C ARG A 40 -4.07 -15.42 1.95
N LEU A 41 -3.26 -16.21 1.23
CA LEU A 41 -1.83 -15.95 1.09
C LEU A 41 -1.55 -14.79 0.13
N ALA A 42 -2.32 -14.66 -0.97
CA ALA A 42 -2.25 -13.49 -1.85
C ALA A 42 -2.62 -12.20 -1.09
N SER A 43 -3.66 -12.26 -0.26
CA SER A 43 -4.07 -11.12 0.58
C SER A 43 -2.95 -10.68 1.53
N PHE A 44 -2.32 -11.64 2.21
CA PHE A 44 -1.26 -11.37 3.17
C PHE A 44 0.02 -10.83 2.48
N MET A 45 0.42 -11.43 1.36
CA MET A 45 1.56 -10.95 0.56
C MET A 45 1.29 -9.55 -0.02
N GLY A 46 0.07 -9.27 -0.44
CA GLY A 46 -0.35 -7.95 -0.93
C GLY A 46 -0.21 -6.84 0.10
N ILE A 47 -0.68 -7.08 1.33
CA ILE A 47 -0.55 -6.12 2.44
C ILE A 47 0.94 -5.88 2.74
N LEU A 48 1.73 -6.95 2.86
CA LEU A 48 3.16 -6.86 3.17
C LEU A 48 3.91 -6.06 2.12
N VAL A 49 3.73 -6.39 0.84
CA VAL A 49 4.43 -5.69 -0.25
C VAL A 49 3.97 -4.24 -0.34
N GLY A 50 2.67 -3.95 -0.26
CA GLY A 50 2.16 -2.57 -0.29
C GLY A 50 2.75 -1.70 0.81
N GLY A 51 2.84 -2.23 2.04
CA GLY A 51 3.39 -1.51 3.18
C GLY A 51 4.90 -1.32 3.11
N ILE A 52 5.63 -2.36 2.71
CA ILE A 52 7.09 -2.30 2.53
C ILE A 52 7.44 -1.32 1.41
N THR A 53 6.78 -1.41 0.26
CA THR A 53 7.01 -0.51 -0.87
C THR A 53 6.72 0.95 -0.49
N ALA A 54 5.60 1.22 0.18
CA ALA A 54 5.26 2.59 0.63
C ALA A 54 6.23 3.12 1.70
N GLY A 55 6.79 2.25 2.56
CA GLY A 55 7.78 2.63 3.56
C GLY A 55 9.19 2.85 3.00
N ILE A 56 9.56 2.15 1.93
CA ILE A 56 10.87 2.28 1.27
C ILE A 56 10.88 3.42 0.25
N TRP A 57 9.73 3.76 -0.35
CA TRP A 57 9.63 4.80 -1.38
C TRP A 57 10.25 6.16 -1.02
N PRO A 58 10.10 6.69 0.21
CA PRO A 58 10.72 7.97 0.60
C PRO A 58 12.25 7.94 0.58
N LEU A 59 12.86 6.75 0.72
CA LEU A 59 14.31 6.58 0.61
C LEU A 59 14.76 6.68 -0.85
N THR A 60 13.89 6.33 -1.80
CA THR A 60 14.15 6.40 -3.25
C THR A 60 13.88 7.79 -3.82
N ASP A 61 12.87 8.50 -3.31
CA ASP A 61 12.61 9.92 -3.66
C ASP A 61 13.77 10.86 -3.30
N ALA A 62 14.68 10.44 -2.41
CA ALA A 62 15.92 11.17 -2.14
C ALA A 62 16.91 11.16 -3.33
N TYR A 63 16.80 10.18 -4.24
CA TYR A 63 17.72 10.01 -5.38
C TYR A 63 17.08 10.40 -6.73
N LEU A 64 15.76 10.29 -6.86
CA LEU A 64 14.99 10.79 -8.01
C LEU A 64 13.95 11.78 -7.49
N PRO A 65 13.94 13.07 -7.89
CA PRO A 65 12.96 14.07 -7.45
C PRO A 65 11.60 13.87 -8.13
N MET A 66 11.05 12.66 -8.05
CA MET A 66 9.69 12.38 -8.45
C MET A 66 8.77 12.82 -7.31
N LYS A 67 7.92 13.84 -7.52
CA LYS A 67 6.89 14.27 -6.55
C LYS A 67 5.74 13.24 -6.42
N ILE A 68 6.02 11.95 -6.56
CA ILE A 68 5.01 10.89 -6.55
C ILE A 68 4.78 10.48 -5.10
N PRO A 69 3.55 10.61 -4.57
CA PRO A 69 3.26 10.19 -3.21
C PRO A 69 3.48 8.68 -3.05
N PRO A 70 4.08 8.20 -1.93
CA PRO A 70 4.35 6.78 -1.66
C PRO A 70 3.15 5.84 -1.80
N LEU A 71 1.94 6.41 -1.67
CA LEU A 71 0.67 5.73 -1.85
C LEU A 71 0.54 5.05 -3.22
N ILE A 72 0.86 5.77 -4.30
CA ILE A 72 0.64 5.31 -5.68
C ILE A 72 1.47 4.07 -6.03
N PRO A 73 2.81 4.07 -5.85
CA PRO A 73 3.63 2.91 -6.17
C PRO A 73 3.35 1.75 -5.22
N GLY A 74 3.16 2.01 -3.92
CA GLY A 74 2.81 0.95 -2.96
C GLY A 74 1.49 0.26 -3.32
N PHE A 75 0.49 1.04 -3.74
CA PHE A 75 -0.77 0.52 -4.23
C PHE A 75 -0.59 -0.34 -5.50
N ALA A 76 0.14 0.16 -6.49
CA ALA A 76 0.36 -0.54 -7.75
C ALA A 76 1.10 -1.88 -7.57
N PHE A 77 2.18 -1.89 -6.79
CA PHE A 77 2.92 -3.12 -6.49
C PHE A 77 2.09 -4.13 -5.71
N SER A 78 1.31 -3.66 -4.73
CA SER A 78 0.40 -4.54 -3.98
C SER A 78 -0.65 -5.19 -4.88
N VAL A 79 -1.29 -4.43 -5.80
CA VAL A 79 -2.24 -4.98 -6.78
C VAL A 79 -1.59 -6.08 -7.63
N ILE A 80 -0.39 -5.82 -8.16
CA ILE A 80 0.34 -6.76 -9.01
C ILE A 80 0.65 -8.04 -8.23
N VAL A 81 1.12 -7.93 -7.00
CA VAL A 81 1.45 -9.08 -6.16
C VAL A 81 0.21 -9.88 -5.80
N ILE A 82 -0.89 -9.22 -5.43
CA ILE A 82 -2.15 -9.91 -5.15
C ILE A 82 -2.61 -10.67 -6.39
N TYR A 83 -2.56 -10.05 -7.56
CA TYR A 83 -2.96 -10.69 -8.82
C TYR A 83 -2.08 -11.89 -9.16
N LEU A 84 -0.74 -11.76 -9.09
CA LEU A 84 0.20 -12.85 -9.34
C LEU A 84 -0.03 -14.03 -8.38
N PHE A 85 -0.06 -13.77 -7.07
CA PHE A 85 -0.22 -14.82 -6.07
C PHE A 85 -1.61 -15.45 -6.07
N SER A 86 -2.63 -14.70 -6.49
CA SER A 86 -3.99 -15.23 -6.63
C SER A 86 -4.11 -16.25 -7.77
N ILE A 87 -3.26 -16.15 -8.80
CA ILE A 87 -3.22 -17.12 -9.91
C ILE A 87 -2.33 -18.32 -9.53
N ILE A 88 -1.19 -18.08 -8.87
CA ILE A 88 -0.20 -19.11 -8.55
C ILE A 88 -0.69 -20.07 -7.45
N LYS A 89 -1.51 -19.61 -6.50
CA LYS A 89 -1.96 -20.46 -5.38
C LYS A 89 -3.43 -20.83 -5.46
N GLU A 90 -3.69 -22.10 -5.78
CA GLU A 90 -5.01 -22.73 -5.70
C GLU A 90 -5.34 -23.21 -4.28
N LYS A 91 -5.33 -22.31 -3.30
CA LYS A 91 -5.95 -22.58 -1.98
C LYS A 91 -7.08 -21.60 -1.76
N ARG A 92 -8.24 -21.96 -2.30
CA ARG A 92 -9.49 -21.19 -2.14
C ARG A 92 -9.80 -21.03 -0.66
N ILE A 93 -10.13 -19.80 -0.27
CA ILE A 93 -10.78 -19.52 1.01
C ILE A 93 -12.18 -20.16 0.90
N LYS A 94 -12.36 -21.35 1.50
CA LYS A 94 -13.70 -21.85 1.81
C LYS A 94 -14.13 -21.11 3.07
N THR A 95 -15.03 -20.14 2.91
CA THR A 95 -15.88 -19.63 3.99
C THR A 95 -16.65 -20.76 4.62
#